data_AF-A0A946KL62-F1
#
_entry.id   AF-A0A946KL62-F1
#
_cell.length_a   1.000
_cell.length_b   1.000
_cell.length_c   1.000
_cell.angle_alpha   90.00
_cell.angle_beta   90.00
_cell.angle_gamma   90.00
#
_symmetry.space_group_name_H-M   'P 1'
#
loop_
_entity.id
_entity.type
_entity.pdbx_description
1 polymer ?
#
loop_
_entity_poly.entity_id
_entity_poly.type
_entity_poly.pdbx_seq_one_letter_code
_entity_poly.pdbx_strand_id
1 'polypeptide(L)'
;MRHRSRSIRIPVLFAAALLAASCSSTETSFPPTTPPPPTTAAPSTVAPDTAAPAATDAPAADAPAPTAAPDTAAADTAAPATAAPDTAAPDTPATTDPPPPTTETLVPWTGAHHPLTGLPAVNGLSRLPALAVKIGNNDIRSLPQVGLEAADIVYEAHIENNVTRFLGIYQSQLPDRIGLVRSARSTDIDLIGNLKNPYFAYWGSNEGVGAEVSAAESVGTFVARSTSGVGQENFVRDDARGASPFNGFLNAQGLMAAATGTAPDPVFQYGDLPASAVPAAGARWSTP
;
A
#
# COMPACT_ATOMS: atom_id res chain seq x y z
N MET A 1 -15.72 -49.31 -59.50
CA MET A 1 -14.55 -49.13 -58.62
C MET A 1 -15.02 -48.72 -57.23
N ARG A 2 -14.59 -49.41 -56.15
CA ARG A 2 -14.82 -49.00 -54.75
C ARG A 2 -13.55 -49.27 -53.95
N HIS A 3 -12.77 -48.23 -53.66
CA HIS A 3 -11.57 -48.37 -52.82
C HIS A 3 -11.96 -48.49 -51.35
N ARG A 4 -11.65 -49.64 -50.73
CA ARG A 4 -11.65 -49.76 -49.26
C ARG A 4 -10.29 -49.31 -48.75
N SER A 5 -10.24 -48.19 -48.02
CA SER A 5 -9.05 -47.84 -47.24
C SER A 5 -9.00 -48.73 -45.99
N ARG A 6 -7.87 -49.39 -45.74
CA ARG A 6 -7.61 -50.15 -44.51
C ARG A 6 -6.67 -49.34 -43.62
N SER A 7 -7.17 -48.86 -42.49
CA SER A 7 -6.33 -48.19 -41.48
C SER A 7 -5.44 -49.23 -40.77
N ILE A 8 -4.13 -49.15 -41.00
CA ILE A 8 -3.13 -49.93 -40.26
C ILE A 8 -2.88 -49.21 -38.93
N ARG A 9 -3.09 -49.89 -37.81
CA ARG A 9 -2.69 -49.41 -36.47
C ARG A 9 -1.35 -50.06 -36.11
N ILE A 10 -0.32 -49.24 -35.92
CA ILE A 10 1.00 -49.66 -35.42
C ILE A 10 0.96 -49.53 -33.88
N PRO A 11 1.22 -50.59 -33.11
CA PRO A 11 1.35 -50.48 -31.66
C PRO A 11 2.73 -49.91 -31.30
N VAL A 12 2.76 -48.77 -30.61
CA VAL A 12 3.98 -48.24 -30.00
C VAL A 12 4.21 -48.98 -28.68
N LEU A 13 5.27 -49.79 -28.60
CA LEU A 13 5.72 -50.37 -27.34
C LEU A 13 6.37 -49.28 -26.48
N PHE A 14 5.79 -48.98 -25.33
CA PHE A 14 6.47 -48.24 -24.27
C PHE A 14 7.36 -49.20 -23.47
N ALA A 15 8.69 -49.04 -23.61
CA ALA A 15 9.65 -49.73 -22.76
C ALA A 15 9.86 -48.92 -21.47
N ALA A 16 9.36 -49.44 -20.34
CA ALA A 16 9.61 -48.85 -19.02
C ALA A 16 11.00 -49.28 -18.51
N ALA A 17 11.97 -48.36 -18.55
CA ALA A 17 13.28 -48.57 -17.95
C ALA A 17 13.22 -48.30 -16.43
N LEU A 18 13.29 -49.36 -15.64
CA LEU A 18 13.30 -49.28 -14.17
C LEU A 18 14.71 -48.95 -13.67
N LEU A 19 14.98 -47.68 -13.36
CA LEU A 19 16.28 -47.25 -12.82
C LEU A 19 16.26 -47.34 -11.29
N ALA A 20 16.88 -48.37 -10.72
CA ALA A 20 17.03 -48.52 -9.27
C ALA A 20 18.17 -47.63 -8.75
N ALA A 21 17.82 -46.51 -8.11
CA ALA A 21 18.78 -45.67 -7.38
C ALA A 21 19.04 -46.26 -5.99
N SER A 22 20.29 -46.64 -5.71
CA SER A 22 20.71 -47.15 -4.41
C SER A 22 20.88 -46.00 -3.41
N CYS A 23 20.14 -46.03 -2.30
CA CYS A 23 20.38 -45.14 -1.17
C CYS A 23 21.56 -45.63 -0.34
N SER A 24 22.59 -44.80 -0.18
CA SER A 24 23.63 -44.96 0.85
C SER A 24 23.59 -43.76 1.78
N SER A 25 22.95 -43.93 2.93
CA SER A 25 22.89 -42.91 3.99
C SER A 25 24.16 -42.97 4.83
N THR A 26 25.06 -42.01 4.65
CA THR A 26 26.17 -41.76 5.58
C THR A 26 25.73 -40.75 6.64
N GLU A 27 25.26 -41.24 7.78
CA GLU A 27 25.07 -40.40 8.97
C GLU A 27 26.41 -39.81 9.40
N THR A 28 26.52 -38.48 9.36
CA THR A 28 27.67 -37.76 9.94
C THR A 28 27.21 -37.17 11.27
N SER A 29 27.56 -37.82 12.38
CA SER A 29 27.22 -37.34 13.72
C SER A 29 28.02 -36.08 14.06
N PHE A 30 27.32 -34.98 14.33
CA PHE A 30 27.93 -33.75 14.87
C PHE A 30 27.73 -33.71 16.39
N PRO A 31 28.75 -33.34 17.18
CA PRO A 31 28.61 -33.19 18.63
C PRO A 31 27.75 -31.96 18.97
N PRO A 32 27.02 -31.98 20.11
CA PRO A 32 26.18 -30.86 20.50
C PRO A 32 27.02 -29.65 20.91
N THR A 33 26.85 -28.52 20.21
CA THR A 33 27.42 -27.23 20.61
C THR A 33 26.56 -26.58 21.71
N THR A 34 27.19 -26.30 22.85
CA THR A 34 26.55 -25.54 23.94
C THR A 34 26.45 -24.07 23.56
N PRO A 35 25.30 -23.40 23.70
CA PRO A 35 25.20 -21.96 23.44
C PRO A 35 25.98 -21.17 24.51
N PRO A 36 26.64 -20.04 24.14
CA PRO A 36 27.30 -19.18 25.10
C PRO A 36 26.28 -18.44 26.00
N PRO A 37 26.67 -18.04 27.23
CA PRO A 37 25.81 -17.27 28.11
C PRO A 37 25.53 -15.86 27.55
N PRO A 38 24.40 -15.23 27.91
CA PRO A 38 24.05 -13.90 27.44
C PRO A 38 24.99 -12.83 28.02
N THR A 39 25.69 -12.10 27.14
CA THR A 39 26.52 -10.96 27.53
C THR A 39 25.64 -9.79 27.96
N THR A 40 25.73 -9.40 29.23
CA THR A 40 25.12 -8.16 29.74
C THR A 40 25.82 -6.94 29.14
N ALA A 41 25.11 -6.14 28.34
CA ALA A 41 25.62 -4.86 27.86
C ALA A 41 25.61 -3.82 28.98
N ALA A 42 26.76 -3.22 29.26
CA ALA A 42 26.87 -2.05 30.14
C ALA A 42 26.39 -0.77 29.42
N PRO A 43 25.88 0.25 30.14
CA PRO A 43 25.36 1.46 29.51
C PRO A 43 26.49 2.35 28.98
N SER A 44 26.48 2.63 27.68
CA SER A 44 27.37 3.61 27.06
C SER A 44 26.94 5.04 27.41
N THR A 45 27.86 5.80 27.99
CA THR A 45 27.68 7.20 28.38
C THR A 45 27.60 8.13 27.16
N VAL A 46 26.62 9.03 27.15
CA VAL A 46 26.51 10.12 26.16
C VAL A 46 27.49 11.25 26.50
N ALA A 47 28.19 11.77 25.50
CA ALA A 47 28.88 13.05 25.53
C ALA A 47 28.54 13.84 24.23
N PRO A 48 28.47 15.18 24.27
CA PRO A 48 27.70 15.94 23.28
C PRO A 48 28.51 16.48 22.08
N ASP A 49 27.78 16.64 20.98
CA ASP A 49 27.83 17.70 19.97
C ASP A 49 29.19 18.13 19.34
N THR A 50 29.25 18.06 18.02
CA THR A 50 30.09 18.93 17.19
C THR A 50 29.41 19.12 15.83
N ALA A 51 29.08 20.38 15.52
CA ALA A 51 28.29 20.77 14.36
C ALA A 51 28.93 20.43 13.00
N ALA A 52 28.05 20.16 12.01
CA ALA A 52 28.37 20.20 10.58
C ALA A 52 27.76 21.47 9.94
N PRO A 53 28.36 22.03 8.86
CA PRO A 53 28.19 23.44 8.53
C PRO A 53 26.91 23.80 7.76
N ALA A 54 26.50 25.07 7.88
CA ALA A 54 25.37 25.65 7.18
C ALA A 54 25.59 25.74 5.65
N ALA A 55 24.50 25.60 4.89
CA ALA A 55 24.48 25.85 3.46
C ALA A 55 24.30 27.35 3.17
N THR A 56 25.06 27.86 2.18
CA THR A 56 25.18 29.27 1.85
C THR A 56 23.97 29.84 1.10
N ASP A 57 23.50 31.02 1.50
CA ASP A 57 22.51 31.81 0.78
C ASP A 57 23.00 32.34 -0.58
N ALA A 58 22.09 32.40 -1.56
CA ALA A 58 22.18 33.23 -2.76
C ALA A 58 20.78 33.75 -3.14
N PRO A 59 20.66 34.94 -3.74
CA PRO A 59 19.62 35.89 -3.33
C PRO A 59 18.27 35.74 -4.04
N ALA A 60 17.21 36.11 -3.32
CA ALA A 60 15.89 36.39 -3.89
C ALA A 60 15.92 37.67 -4.74
N ALA A 61 15.21 37.65 -5.87
CA ALA A 61 14.92 38.84 -6.69
C ALA A 61 13.43 39.20 -6.59
N ASP A 62 13.14 40.49 -6.63
CA ASP A 62 11.81 41.08 -6.38
C ASP A 62 10.67 40.50 -7.22
N ALA A 63 9.50 40.36 -6.59
CA ALA A 63 8.20 40.31 -7.26
C ALA A 63 7.32 41.45 -6.69
N PRO A 64 6.75 42.33 -7.54
CA PRO A 64 6.07 43.54 -7.07
C PRO A 64 4.67 43.26 -6.50
N ALA A 65 4.28 44.07 -5.51
CA ALA A 65 2.95 44.03 -4.90
C ALA A 65 1.85 44.60 -5.84
N PRO A 66 0.60 44.12 -5.77
CA PRO A 66 -0.52 44.71 -6.49
C PRO A 66 -1.02 45.99 -5.79
N THR A 67 -1.05 47.10 -6.53
CA THR A 67 -1.50 48.42 -6.09
C THR A 67 -3.04 48.49 -5.90
N ALA A 68 -3.48 49.28 -4.92
CA ALA A 68 -4.89 49.48 -4.59
C ALA A 68 -5.72 50.21 -5.67
N ALA A 69 -7.03 50.00 -5.63
CA ALA A 69 -8.02 50.67 -6.49
C ALA A 69 -8.33 52.11 -6.01
N PRO A 70 -8.82 53.00 -6.91
CA PRO A 70 -9.43 54.26 -6.54
C PRO A 70 -10.96 54.14 -6.38
N ASP A 71 -11.51 54.94 -5.47
CA ASP A 71 -12.93 55.10 -5.16
C ASP A 71 -13.36 56.55 -5.47
N THR A 72 -14.59 56.79 -5.97
CA THR A 72 -15.24 58.11 -6.00
C THR A 72 -16.77 58.01 -6.18
N ALA A 73 -17.47 58.64 -5.24
CA ALA A 73 -18.92 58.77 -5.02
C ALA A 73 -19.77 59.35 -6.18
N ALA A 74 -21.02 58.86 -6.40
CA ALA A 74 -22.34 59.43 -5.99
C ALA A 74 -22.89 60.58 -6.87
N ALA A 75 -24.21 60.81 -7.03
CA ALA A 75 -25.44 60.33 -6.35
C ALA A 75 -26.55 59.99 -7.41
N ASP A 76 -27.90 59.98 -7.24
CA ASP A 76 -28.79 60.45 -6.15
C ASP A 76 -30.21 59.78 -6.13
N THR A 77 -30.88 59.90 -4.97
CA THR A 77 -32.30 59.85 -4.57
C THR A 77 -33.44 59.42 -5.53
N ALA A 78 -34.20 58.39 -5.11
CA ALA A 78 -35.66 58.48 -4.85
C ALA A 78 -36.22 57.28 -4.03
N ALA A 79 -37.05 57.58 -3.03
CA ALA A 79 -37.93 56.67 -2.27
C ALA A 79 -39.28 57.41 -2.06
N PRO A 80 -40.39 56.82 -1.55
CA PRO A 80 -40.56 55.47 -0.97
C PRO A 80 -41.85 54.72 -1.43
N ALA A 81 -42.03 53.46 -0.98
CA ALA A 81 -43.33 52.92 -0.55
C ALA A 81 -43.15 51.55 0.15
N THR A 82 -43.51 51.45 1.43
CA THR A 82 -43.49 50.19 2.18
C THR A 82 -44.82 49.46 2.02
N ALA A 83 -44.81 48.25 1.48
CA ALA A 83 -45.90 47.29 1.60
C ALA A 83 -45.56 46.27 2.70
N ALA A 84 -46.56 45.90 3.51
CA ALA A 84 -46.36 44.98 4.64
C ALA A 84 -46.11 43.54 4.17
N PRO A 85 -45.34 42.73 4.92
CA PRO A 85 -45.20 41.30 4.64
C PRO A 85 -46.48 40.56 5.05
N ASP A 86 -47.09 39.86 4.09
CA ASP A 86 -48.15 38.92 4.38
C ASP A 86 -47.57 37.69 5.09
N THR A 87 -48.17 37.28 6.20
CA THR A 87 -47.62 36.21 7.06
C THR A 87 -48.14 34.87 6.58
N ALA A 88 -47.49 34.31 5.55
CA ALA A 88 -47.66 32.91 5.20
C ALA A 88 -47.11 32.02 6.34
N ALA A 89 -47.95 31.13 6.86
CA ALA A 89 -47.52 30.13 7.84
C ALA A 89 -46.49 29.17 7.21
N PRO A 90 -45.49 28.69 7.96
CA PRO A 90 -44.53 27.74 7.44
C PRO A 90 -45.19 26.38 7.24
N ASP A 91 -45.33 25.95 5.99
CA ASP A 91 -45.68 24.57 5.67
C ASP A 91 -44.63 23.64 6.27
N THR A 92 -45.06 22.80 7.22
CA THR A 92 -44.19 21.83 7.87
C THR A 92 -43.86 20.75 6.85
N PRO A 93 -42.57 20.50 6.52
CA PRO A 93 -42.22 19.44 5.58
C PRO A 93 -42.63 18.09 6.19
N ALA A 94 -43.56 17.41 5.54
CA ALA A 94 -43.98 16.07 5.95
C ALA A 94 -42.77 15.13 5.94
N THR A 95 -42.37 14.65 7.11
CA THR A 95 -41.35 13.61 7.23
C THR A 95 -41.94 12.30 6.72
N THR A 96 -41.68 11.98 5.45
CA THR A 96 -41.86 10.63 4.94
C THR A 96 -40.82 9.74 5.60
N ASP A 97 -41.26 8.78 6.41
CA ASP A 97 -40.36 7.77 6.98
C ASP A 97 -39.57 7.07 5.85
N PRO A 98 -38.25 6.87 6.01
CA PRO A 98 -37.49 6.09 5.04
C PRO A 98 -38.07 4.67 4.98
N PRO A 99 -38.15 4.05 3.79
CA PRO A 99 -38.62 2.68 3.68
C PRO A 99 -37.74 1.75 4.55
N PRO A 100 -38.32 0.71 5.17
CA PRO A 100 -37.55 -0.21 5.99
C PRO A 100 -36.42 -0.83 5.14
N PRO A 101 -35.22 -1.05 5.70
CA PRO A 101 -34.11 -1.58 4.95
C PRO A 101 -34.45 -2.98 4.43
N THR A 102 -34.49 -3.14 3.11
CA THR A 102 -34.62 -4.45 2.47
C THR A 102 -33.35 -5.26 2.74
N THR A 103 -33.39 -6.12 3.76
CA THR A 103 -32.35 -7.11 3.99
C THR A 103 -32.48 -8.21 2.94
N GLU A 104 -31.75 -8.07 1.82
CA GLU A 104 -31.51 -9.21 0.95
C GLU A 104 -30.71 -10.26 1.72
N THR A 105 -31.32 -11.43 1.95
CA THR A 105 -30.62 -12.58 2.54
C THR A 105 -29.63 -13.12 1.52
N LEU A 106 -28.42 -12.56 1.50
CA LEU A 106 -27.32 -13.05 0.70
C LEU A 106 -27.05 -14.51 1.08
N VAL A 107 -27.00 -15.38 0.08
CA VAL A 107 -26.57 -16.78 0.27
C VAL A 107 -25.12 -16.74 0.79
N PRO A 108 -24.80 -17.42 1.91
CA PRO A 108 -23.46 -17.35 2.48
C PRO A 108 -22.43 -17.85 1.47
N TRP A 109 -21.38 -17.05 1.27
CA TRP A 109 -20.32 -17.37 0.32
C TRP A 109 -19.45 -18.51 0.86
N THR A 110 -19.41 -19.63 0.13
CA THR A 110 -18.66 -20.84 0.48
C THR A 110 -17.34 -20.99 -0.28
N GLY A 111 -16.96 -19.96 -1.06
CA GLY A 111 -15.74 -19.97 -1.87
C GLY A 111 -14.51 -19.48 -1.11
N ALA A 112 -13.43 -19.23 -1.86
CA ALA A 112 -12.21 -18.67 -1.30
C ALA A 112 -12.39 -17.19 -0.87
N HIS A 113 -11.57 -16.74 0.07
CA HIS A 113 -11.51 -15.36 0.53
C HIS A 113 -10.11 -14.79 0.29
N HIS A 114 -10.02 -13.49 0.05
CA HIS A 114 -8.72 -12.81 -0.10
C HIS A 114 -7.96 -12.79 1.23
N PRO A 115 -6.66 -13.18 1.26
CA PRO A 115 -5.93 -13.39 2.51
C PRO A 115 -5.75 -12.11 3.34
N LEU A 116 -5.63 -10.93 2.70
CA LEU A 116 -5.37 -9.66 3.38
C LEU A 116 -6.62 -8.81 3.69
N THR A 117 -7.81 -9.23 3.23
CA THR A 117 -9.06 -8.50 3.51
C THR A 117 -10.17 -9.36 4.12
N GLY A 118 -10.07 -10.70 4.00
CA GLY A 118 -11.14 -11.61 4.40
C GLY A 118 -12.39 -11.54 3.53
N LEU A 119 -12.39 -10.76 2.45
CA LEU A 119 -13.55 -10.60 1.57
C LEU A 119 -13.68 -11.75 0.56
N PRO A 120 -14.92 -12.12 0.16
CA PRO A 120 -15.18 -13.11 -0.89
C PRO A 120 -14.39 -12.86 -2.18
N ALA A 121 -13.61 -13.84 -2.61
CA ALA A 121 -12.85 -13.79 -3.85
C ALA A 121 -13.72 -14.17 -5.06
N VAL A 122 -14.77 -13.38 -5.31
CA VAL A 122 -15.82 -13.67 -6.33
C VAL A 122 -15.27 -13.79 -7.75
N ASN A 123 -14.18 -13.07 -8.05
CA ASN A 123 -13.48 -13.10 -9.34
C ASN A 123 -12.26 -14.05 -9.35
N GLY A 124 -12.13 -14.89 -8.30
CA GLY A 124 -10.97 -15.76 -8.07
C GLY A 124 -9.86 -15.09 -7.25
N LEU A 125 -8.91 -15.91 -6.79
CA LEU A 125 -7.75 -15.45 -6.02
C LEU A 125 -6.61 -14.99 -6.92
N SER A 126 -6.07 -13.80 -6.64
CA SER A 126 -4.71 -13.45 -7.04
C SER A 126 -3.72 -14.43 -6.41
N ARG A 127 -2.83 -14.99 -7.22
CA ARG A 127 -1.73 -15.87 -6.78
C ARG A 127 -0.40 -15.13 -6.61
N LEU A 128 -0.36 -13.85 -6.98
CA LEU A 128 0.83 -13.00 -6.90
C LEU A 128 1.16 -12.68 -5.42
N PRO A 129 2.45 -12.45 -5.10
CA PRO A 129 2.84 -11.91 -3.80
C PRO A 129 2.21 -10.53 -3.57
N ALA A 130 2.14 -10.11 -2.32
CA ALA A 130 1.69 -8.77 -1.99
C ALA A 130 2.71 -7.71 -2.47
N LEU A 131 2.22 -6.54 -2.86
CA LEU A 131 3.02 -5.34 -3.11
C LEU A 131 2.84 -4.39 -1.93
N ALA A 132 3.93 -3.99 -1.28
CA ALA A 132 3.99 -2.95 -0.28
C ALA A 132 4.57 -1.67 -0.91
N VAL A 133 3.88 -0.52 -0.79
CA VAL A 133 4.32 0.76 -1.38
C VAL A 133 4.38 1.85 -0.32
N LYS A 134 5.54 2.50 -0.18
CA LYS A 134 5.71 3.62 0.77
C LYS A 134 5.15 4.91 0.18
N ILE A 135 4.11 5.47 0.81
CA ILE A 135 3.29 6.57 0.29
C ILE A 135 3.38 7.83 1.19
N GLY A 136 3.39 9.01 0.59
CA GLY A 136 3.46 10.30 1.31
C GLY A 136 2.18 10.65 2.07
N ASN A 137 2.33 11.15 3.30
CA ASN A 137 1.25 11.75 4.11
C ASN A 137 1.74 12.95 4.95
N ASN A 138 2.85 13.59 4.58
CA ASN A 138 3.58 14.47 5.49
C ASN A 138 3.08 15.92 5.53
N ASP A 139 2.39 16.40 4.49
CA ASP A 139 1.74 17.71 4.43
C ASP A 139 0.76 17.77 3.26
N ILE A 140 0.05 18.91 3.10
CA ILE A 140 -0.97 19.15 2.06
C ILE A 140 -0.51 18.82 0.63
N ARG A 141 0.78 18.95 0.30
CA ARG A 141 1.35 18.61 -1.03
C ARG A 141 1.39 17.10 -1.28
N SER A 142 1.23 16.29 -0.23
CA SER A 142 1.06 14.84 -0.34
C SER A 142 -0.33 14.45 -0.86
N LEU A 143 -1.32 15.33 -0.71
CA LEU A 143 -2.69 15.09 -1.13
C LEU A 143 -2.89 15.44 -2.63
N PRO A 144 -3.87 14.80 -3.29
CA PRO A 144 -4.50 13.54 -2.90
C PRO A 144 -3.52 12.37 -3.08
N GLN A 145 -3.60 11.35 -2.23
CA GLN A 145 -3.01 10.05 -2.55
C GLN A 145 -3.71 9.44 -3.77
N VAL A 146 -3.01 8.58 -4.50
CA VAL A 146 -3.51 7.90 -5.70
C VAL A 146 -3.30 6.41 -5.53
N GLY A 147 -4.38 5.63 -5.68
CA GLY A 147 -4.34 4.18 -5.50
C GLY A 147 -4.30 3.75 -4.03
N LEU A 148 -4.50 4.63 -3.05
CA LEU A 148 -4.51 4.23 -1.62
C LEU A 148 -5.80 3.51 -1.27
N GLU A 149 -6.91 3.89 -1.91
CA GLU A 149 -8.25 3.33 -1.81
C GLU A 149 -8.35 1.86 -2.26
N ALA A 150 -7.37 1.37 -3.01
CA ALA A 150 -7.28 -0.02 -3.46
C ALA A 150 -6.38 -0.90 -2.58
N ALA A 151 -5.83 -0.37 -1.48
CA ALA A 151 -5.00 -1.13 -0.56
C ALA A 151 -5.83 -2.04 0.34
N ASP A 152 -5.36 -3.28 0.54
CA ASP A 152 -5.95 -4.23 1.47
C ASP A 152 -5.66 -3.84 2.94
N ILE A 153 -4.46 -3.30 3.17
CA ILE A 153 -3.98 -2.84 4.48
C ILE A 153 -3.24 -1.51 4.27
N VAL A 154 -3.50 -0.54 5.13
CA VAL A 154 -2.74 0.71 5.18
C VAL A 154 -2.18 0.87 6.58
N TYR A 155 -0.85 0.87 6.70
CA TYR A 155 -0.19 1.31 7.93
C TYR A 155 0.08 2.82 7.85
N GLU A 156 -0.29 3.58 8.88
CA GLU A 156 0.23 4.92 9.09
C GLU A 156 1.41 4.87 10.07
N ALA A 157 2.61 5.19 9.57
CA ALA A 157 3.83 5.16 10.38
C ALA A 157 4.39 6.57 10.57
N HIS A 158 4.84 6.85 11.80
CA HIS A 158 5.55 8.07 12.15
C HIS A 158 6.90 8.13 11.43
N ILE A 159 7.32 9.33 11.03
CA ILE A 159 8.66 9.60 10.49
C ILE A 159 9.34 10.70 11.32
N GLU A 160 10.33 11.44 10.79
CA GLU A 160 10.88 12.58 11.52
C GLU A 160 9.85 13.72 11.65
N ASN A 161 10.13 14.69 12.53
CA ASN A 161 9.44 15.99 12.60
C ASN A 161 7.91 15.91 12.84
N ASN A 162 7.44 14.89 13.55
CA ASN A 162 6.03 14.72 13.95
C ASN A 162 5.02 14.64 12.78
N VAL A 163 5.46 14.09 11.64
CA VAL A 163 4.60 13.81 10.48
C VAL A 163 4.64 12.32 10.12
N THR A 164 3.72 11.86 9.28
CA THR A 164 3.56 10.44 8.96
C THR A 164 3.78 10.12 7.47
N ARG A 165 3.91 8.83 7.18
CA ARG A 165 3.83 8.25 5.83
C ARG A 165 3.01 6.97 5.88
N PHE A 166 2.19 6.76 4.85
CA PHE A 166 1.47 5.50 4.68
C PHE A 166 2.39 4.42 4.12
N LEU A 167 2.09 3.16 4.42
CA LEU A 167 2.61 1.99 3.74
C LEU A 167 1.39 1.16 3.31
N GLY A 168 1.04 1.26 2.03
CA GLY A 168 -0.11 0.56 1.45
C GLY A 168 0.28 -0.83 0.98
N ILE A 169 -0.51 -1.84 1.34
CA ILE A 169 -0.31 -3.24 0.97
C ILE A 169 -1.41 -3.66 -0.01
N TYR A 170 -1.02 -4.29 -1.12
CA TYR A 170 -1.89 -4.61 -2.26
C TYR A 170 -1.75 -6.08 -2.64
N GLN A 171 -2.86 -6.84 -2.62
CA GLN A 171 -2.90 -8.25 -3.00
C GLN A 171 -4.23 -8.65 -3.65
N SER A 172 -5.37 -8.23 -3.09
CA SER A 172 -6.69 -8.54 -3.64
C SER A 172 -6.96 -7.79 -4.94
N GLN A 173 -6.51 -6.53 -4.99
CA GLN A 173 -6.66 -5.59 -6.10
C GLN A 173 -5.34 -4.86 -6.31
N LEU A 174 -5.07 -4.48 -7.56
CA LEU A 174 -3.85 -3.77 -7.94
C LEU A 174 -4.23 -2.60 -8.86
N PRO A 175 -4.17 -1.35 -8.37
CA PRO A 175 -4.45 -0.18 -9.20
C PRO A 175 -3.34 0.00 -10.25
N ASP A 176 -3.66 0.66 -11.37
CA ASP A 176 -2.68 0.95 -12.43
C ASP A 176 -1.46 1.73 -11.88
N ARG A 177 -1.75 2.71 -11.00
CA ARG A 177 -0.80 3.70 -10.51
C ARG A 177 -0.94 3.93 -9.01
N ILE A 178 0.18 3.99 -8.30
CA ILE A 178 0.24 4.27 -6.85
C ILE A 178 1.13 5.48 -6.59
N GLY A 179 0.70 6.39 -5.71
CA GLY A 179 1.54 7.52 -5.30
C GLY A 179 0.95 8.39 -4.19
N LEU A 180 1.72 9.30 -3.62
CA LEU A 180 3.10 9.65 -3.99
C LEU A 180 4.12 8.71 -3.35
N VAL A 181 4.98 8.08 -4.14
CA VAL A 181 5.97 7.13 -3.61
C VAL A 181 7.09 7.88 -2.91
N ARG A 182 7.40 7.48 -1.68
CA ARG A 182 8.37 8.15 -0.79
C ARG A 182 9.41 7.18 -0.26
N SER A 183 10.39 7.72 0.45
CA SER A 183 11.57 7.00 0.90
C SER A 183 11.25 6.03 2.04
N ALA A 184 11.86 4.84 1.98
CA ALA A 184 11.74 3.75 2.95
C ALA A 184 12.28 4.13 4.34
N ARG A 185 11.92 3.33 5.34
CA ARG A 185 12.35 3.37 6.75
C ARG A 185 12.51 1.99 7.36
N SER A 186 13.30 1.90 8.42
CA SER A 186 13.53 0.69 9.21
C SER A 186 12.22 0.01 9.61
N THR A 187 11.25 0.78 10.11
CA THR A 187 9.91 0.29 10.49
C THR A 187 9.14 -0.36 9.33
N ASP A 188 9.42 0.00 8.08
CA ASP A 188 8.75 -0.62 6.93
C ASP A 188 9.14 -2.09 6.78
N ILE A 189 10.35 -2.47 7.20
CA ILE A 189 10.88 -3.84 7.19
C ILE A 189 10.07 -4.72 8.15
N ASP A 190 9.87 -4.25 9.38
CA ASP A 190 9.14 -4.97 10.44
C ASP A 190 7.65 -5.15 10.06
N LEU A 191 7.04 -4.13 9.46
CA LEU A 191 5.62 -4.10 9.10
C LEU A 191 5.23 -5.07 7.96
N ILE A 192 6.20 -5.52 7.16
CA ILE A 192 5.94 -6.35 5.95
C ILE A 192 6.62 -7.72 5.99
N GLY A 193 7.47 -8.01 6.97
CA GLY A 193 8.19 -9.28 7.08
C GLY A 193 7.28 -10.51 7.25
N ASN A 194 6.04 -10.32 7.71
CA ASN A 194 5.03 -11.38 7.79
C ASN A 194 4.26 -11.64 6.47
N LEU A 195 4.48 -10.85 5.41
CA LEU A 195 3.76 -10.93 4.14
C LEU A 195 4.40 -11.90 3.12
N LYS A 196 5.21 -12.87 3.58
CA LYS A 196 5.69 -14.01 2.79
C LYS A 196 6.47 -13.60 1.52
N ASN A 197 7.53 -12.80 1.71
CA ASN A 197 8.35 -12.21 0.65
C ASN A 197 7.54 -11.30 -0.32
N PRO A 198 6.96 -10.18 0.17
CA PRO A 198 6.28 -9.21 -0.67
C PRO A 198 7.27 -8.46 -1.57
N TYR A 199 6.76 -7.75 -2.56
CA TYR A 199 7.54 -6.73 -3.28
C TYR A 199 7.46 -5.41 -2.50
N PHE A 200 8.59 -4.77 -2.21
CA PHE A 200 8.63 -3.50 -1.46
C PHE A 200 9.08 -2.34 -2.37
N ALA A 201 8.15 -1.48 -2.74
CA ALA A 201 8.37 -0.33 -3.62
C ALA A 201 8.51 0.99 -2.85
N TYR A 202 9.62 1.69 -3.04
CA TYR A 202 9.94 2.94 -2.36
C TYR A 202 10.78 3.89 -3.23
N TRP A 203 10.89 5.17 -2.85
CA TRP A 203 11.67 6.18 -3.58
C TRP A 203 12.90 6.60 -2.75
N GLY A 204 13.94 5.77 -2.80
CA GLY A 204 15.21 5.95 -2.07
C GLY A 204 15.11 5.80 -0.54
N SER A 205 16.21 6.05 0.15
CA SER A 205 16.33 6.00 1.62
C SER A 205 17.50 6.91 2.07
N ASN A 206 17.72 7.03 3.38
CA ASN A 206 19.07 7.40 3.85
C ASN A 206 20.00 6.17 3.77
N GLU A 207 21.30 6.36 3.99
CA GLU A 207 22.30 5.29 3.82
C GLU A 207 22.09 4.12 4.79
N GLY A 208 21.86 4.40 6.09
CA GLY A 208 21.64 3.37 7.11
C GLY A 208 20.41 2.51 6.82
N VAL A 209 19.27 3.13 6.50
CA VAL A 209 18.05 2.42 6.07
C VAL A 209 18.28 1.67 4.76
N GLY A 210 19.12 2.19 3.85
CA GLY A 210 19.48 1.49 2.62
C GLY A 210 20.23 0.18 2.89
N ALA A 211 21.16 0.20 3.86
CA ALA A 211 21.86 -0.99 4.33
C ALA A 211 20.91 -1.98 5.03
N GLU A 212 19.99 -1.50 5.87
CA GLU A 212 18.96 -2.34 6.52
C GLU A 212 18.04 -3.01 5.49
N VAL A 213 17.57 -2.26 4.50
CA VAL A 213 16.71 -2.77 3.42
C VAL A 213 17.45 -3.81 2.57
N SER A 214 18.73 -3.57 2.26
CA SER A 214 19.57 -4.54 1.54
C SER A 214 19.83 -5.80 2.37
N ALA A 215 20.06 -5.67 3.68
CA ALA A 215 20.22 -6.82 4.57
C ALA A 215 18.93 -7.65 4.65
N ALA A 216 17.78 -7.01 4.80
CA ALA A 216 16.46 -7.67 4.81
C ALA A 216 16.13 -8.37 3.48
N GLU A 217 16.42 -7.75 2.34
CA GLU A 217 16.29 -8.41 1.03
C GLU A 217 17.22 -9.62 0.92
N SER A 218 18.47 -9.53 1.41
CA SER A 218 19.44 -10.62 1.32
C SER A 218 19.06 -11.90 2.08
N VAL A 219 18.23 -11.78 3.13
CA VAL A 219 17.67 -12.91 3.88
C VAL A 219 16.26 -13.31 3.42
N GLY A 220 15.75 -12.68 2.36
CA GLY A 220 14.47 -13.03 1.75
C GLY A 220 13.24 -12.42 2.44
N THR A 221 13.38 -11.37 3.25
CA THR A 221 12.24 -10.70 3.89
C THR A 221 11.25 -10.14 2.86
N PHE A 222 11.76 -9.54 1.78
CA PHE A 222 10.99 -8.98 0.66
C PHE A 222 11.87 -8.89 -0.60
N VAL A 223 11.29 -8.46 -1.71
CA VAL A 223 11.98 -8.11 -2.96
C VAL A 223 11.93 -6.59 -3.14
N ALA A 224 13.07 -5.91 -3.04
CA ALA A 224 13.16 -4.45 -3.04
C ALA A 224 13.02 -3.88 -4.46
N ARG A 225 12.25 -2.80 -4.60
CA ARG A 225 12.06 -2.06 -5.86
C ARG A 225 12.14 -0.56 -5.59
N SER A 226 13.00 0.11 -6.34
CA SER A 226 13.31 1.52 -6.16
C SER A 226 13.59 2.16 -7.53
N THR A 227 13.83 3.48 -7.55
CA THR A 227 14.16 4.25 -8.76
C THR A 227 15.57 3.99 -9.29
N SER A 228 16.15 2.85 -8.95
CA SER A 228 17.48 2.40 -9.32
C SER A 228 17.51 0.87 -9.30
N GLY A 229 17.98 0.25 -10.38
CA GLY A 229 18.09 -1.21 -10.50
C GLY A 229 16.91 -1.84 -11.24
N VAL A 230 16.57 -3.09 -10.90
CA VAL A 230 15.56 -3.88 -11.61
C VAL A 230 14.16 -3.31 -11.36
N GLY A 231 13.41 -3.07 -12.43
CA GLY A 231 12.04 -2.54 -12.35
C GLY A 231 11.96 -1.01 -12.20
N GLN A 232 13.09 -0.29 -12.23
CA GLN A 232 13.16 1.16 -12.08
C GLN A 232 12.30 1.93 -13.11
N GLU A 233 12.09 1.35 -14.29
CA GLU A 233 11.25 1.88 -15.37
C GLU A 233 9.77 2.01 -14.99
N ASN A 234 9.33 1.34 -13.92
CA ASN A 234 7.98 1.48 -13.36
C ASN A 234 7.84 2.71 -12.44
N PHE A 235 8.94 3.40 -12.10
CA PHE A 235 8.91 4.61 -11.28
C PHE A 235 8.94 5.84 -12.17
N VAL A 236 7.80 6.54 -12.26
CA VAL A 236 7.58 7.65 -13.18
C VAL A 236 7.36 8.96 -12.43
N ARG A 237 7.86 10.05 -13.00
CA ARG A 237 7.47 11.42 -12.60
C ARG A 237 6.35 11.94 -13.47
N ASP A 238 5.59 12.87 -12.91
CA ASP A 238 4.47 13.53 -13.58
C ASP A 238 4.45 14.99 -13.17
N ASP A 239 5.12 15.79 -14.00
CA ASP A 239 5.38 17.21 -13.72
C ASP A 239 4.09 18.05 -13.74
N ALA A 240 2.98 17.54 -14.29
CA ALA A 240 1.68 18.19 -14.21
C ALA A 240 1.11 18.20 -12.78
N ARG A 241 1.55 17.27 -11.91
CA ARG A 241 1.25 17.32 -10.47
C ARG A 241 2.10 18.33 -9.70
N GLY A 242 3.21 18.81 -10.27
CA GLY A 242 4.11 19.79 -9.67
C GLY A 242 5.50 19.23 -9.36
N ALA A 243 6.17 19.84 -8.39
CA ALA A 243 7.60 19.61 -8.13
C ALA A 243 7.91 18.35 -7.31
N SER A 244 9.10 17.80 -7.53
CA SER A 244 9.73 16.83 -6.62
C SER A 244 9.80 17.38 -5.18
N PRO A 245 9.57 16.57 -4.13
CA PRO A 245 9.34 15.13 -4.13
C PRO A 245 7.86 14.70 -4.29
N PHE A 246 6.97 15.62 -4.66
CA PHE A 246 5.51 15.41 -4.65
C PHE A 246 4.93 15.03 -6.02
N ASN A 247 5.74 14.43 -6.89
CA ASN A 247 5.35 14.04 -8.26
C ASN A 247 5.81 12.64 -8.69
N GLY A 248 6.28 11.81 -7.75
CA GLY A 248 6.77 10.45 -8.01
C GLY A 248 5.69 9.38 -7.81
N PHE A 249 5.54 8.48 -8.78
CA PHE A 249 4.53 7.42 -8.81
C PHE A 249 5.11 6.08 -9.26
N LEU A 250 4.44 4.99 -8.89
CA LEU A 250 4.69 3.63 -9.36
C LEU A 250 3.61 3.21 -10.37
N ASN A 251 4.02 2.66 -11.52
CA ASN A 251 3.19 1.80 -12.38
C ASN A 251 3.15 0.40 -11.73
N ALA A 252 2.10 0.13 -10.96
CA ALA A 252 2.06 -1.06 -10.12
C ALA A 252 1.75 -2.32 -10.95
N GLN A 253 0.91 -2.21 -11.97
CA GLN A 253 0.66 -3.31 -12.91
C GLN A 253 1.92 -3.68 -13.70
N GLY A 254 2.67 -2.69 -14.21
CA GLY A 254 3.94 -2.93 -14.89
C GLY A 254 4.97 -3.64 -14.01
N LEU A 255 5.08 -3.21 -12.74
CA LEU A 255 5.97 -3.83 -11.76
C LEU A 255 5.57 -5.29 -11.47
N MET A 256 4.28 -5.54 -11.25
CA MET A 256 3.77 -6.86 -10.84
C MET A 256 3.57 -7.84 -11.99
N ALA A 257 3.53 -7.37 -13.25
CA ALA A 257 3.46 -8.25 -14.42
C ALA A 257 4.69 -9.19 -14.55
N ALA A 258 5.83 -8.79 -13.98
CA ALA A 258 7.05 -9.59 -13.90
C ALA A 258 7.28 -10.22 -12.50
N ALA A 259 6.31 -10.15 -11.59
CA ALA A 259 6.46 -10.64 -10.23
C ALA A 259 6.51 -12.18 -10.16
N THR A 260 7.47 -12.69 -9.38
CA THR A 260 7.56 -14.10 -9.00
C THR A 260 7.27 -14.23 -7.50
N GLY A 261 6.81 -15.40 -7.06
CA GLY A 261 6.44 -15.65 -5.67
C GLY A 261 5.04 -16.22 -5.54
N THR A 262 4.46 -16.10 -4.35
CA THR A 262 3.12 -16.62 -4.04
C THR A 262 2.34 -15.64 -3.17
N ALA A 263 1.02 -15.68 -3.25
CA ALA A 263 0.14 -14.96 -2.33
C ALA A 263 0.52 -15.18 -0.85
N PRO A 264 0.43 -14.12 -0.01
CA PRO A 264 0.70 -14.18 1.41
C PRO A 264 -0.33 -15.04 2.14
N ASP A 265 0.04 -15.46 3.35
CA ASP A 265 -0.90 -16.06 4.29
C ASP A 265 -1.70 -14.95 5.00
N PRO A 266 -2.92 -15.23 5.53
CA PRO A 266 -3.72 -14.22 6.22
C PRO A 266 -3.03 -13.66 7.46
N VAL A 267 -2.97 -12.32 7.58
CA VAL A 267 -2.40 -11.63 8.75
C VAL A 267 -3.41 -11.32 9.85
N PHE A 268 -4.71 -11.42 9.54
CA PHE A 268 -5.81 -11.31 10.49
C PHE A 268 -6.63 -12.61 10.50
N GLN A 269 -7.32 -12.87 11.61
CA GLN A 269 -8.34 -13.92 11.66
C GLN A 269 -9.67 -13.34 11.20
N TYR A 270 -10.27 -13.97 10.18
CA TYR A 270 -11.60 -13.65 9.68
C TYR A 270 -12.56 -14.79 10.00
N GLY A 271 -13.83 -14.46 10.14
CA GLY A 271 -14.90 -15.42 10.40
C GLY A 271 -16.26 -14.75 10.31
N ASP A 272 -17.31 -15.53 10.52
CA ASP A 272 -18.68 -15.02 10.51
C ASP A 272 -18.88 -13.96 11.60
N LEU A 273 -19.68 -12.94 11.28
CA LEU A 273 -20.09 -11.95 12.27
C LEU A 273 -20.90 -12.65 13.38
N PRO A 274 -20.55 -12.47 14.67
CA PRO A 274 -21.38 -13.00 15.75
C PRO A 274 -22.76 -12.33 15.73
N ALA A 275 -23.79 -13.02 16.22
CA ALA A 275 -25.16 -12.49 16.25
C ALA A 275 -25.34 -11.20 17.07
N SER A 276 -24.34 -10.82 17.87
CA SER A 276 -24.26 -9.56 18.63
C SER A 276 -23.48 -8.45 17.91
N ALA A 277 -22.97 -8.68 16.70
CA ALA A 277 -22.24 -7.68 15.94
C ALA A 277 -23.15 -6.50 15.56
N VAL A 278 -22.64 -5.28 15.76
CA VAL A 278 -23.26 -4.05 15.28
C VAL A 278 -22.36 -3.40 14.24
N PRO A 279 -22.91 -2.81 13.15
CA PRO A 279 -22.09 -2.06 12.20
C PRO A 279 -21.35 -0.90 12.88
N ALA A 280 -20.08 -0.75 12.57
CA ALA A 280 -19.24 0.36 13.03
C ALA A 280 -18.47 0.95 11.86
N ALA A 281 -18.27 2.27 11.85
CA ALA A 281 -17.45 2.96 10.84
C ALA A 281 -15.95 2.63 10.96
N GLY A 282 -15.53 2.06 12.09
CA GLY A 282 -14.18 1.57 12.34
C GLY A 282 -14.03 1.13 13.79
N ALA A 283 -13.00 0.33 14.06
CA ALA A 283 -12.60 -0.05 15.41
C ALA A 283 -11.23 0.56 15.73
N ARG A 284 -11.15 1.38 16.78
CA ARG A 284 -9.87 1.85 17.32
C ARG A 284 -9.48 0.98 18.50
N TRP A 285 -8.46 0.15 18.31
CA TRP A 285 -7.69 -0.38 19.42
C TRP A 285 -6.52 0.56 19.72
N SER A 286 -6.13 0.69 20.97
CA SER A 286 -4.94 1.43 21.38
C SER A 286 -4.27 0.63 22.48
N THR A 287 -3.02 0.26 22.24
CA THR A 287 -2.19 -0.37 23.27
C THR A 287 -1.91 0.64 24.38
N PRO A 288 -1.83 0.21 25.66
CA PRO A 288 -1.43 1.07 26.77
C PRO A 288 -0.05 1.73 26.58
#